data_AF-A0A2E3EFD5-F1
#
_entry.id   AF-A0A2E3EFD5-F1
#
_cell.length_a   1.000
_cell.length_b   1.000
_cell.length_c   1.000
_cell.angle_alpha   90.00
_cell.angle_beta   90.00
_cell.angle_gamma   90.00
#
_symmetry.space_group_name_H-M   'P 1'
#
loop_
_entity.id
_entity.type
_entity.pdbx_description
1 polymer ?
#
loop_
_entity_poly.entity_id
_entity_poly.type
_entity_poly.pdbx_seq_one_letter_code
_entity_poly.pdbx_strand_id
1 'polypeptide(L)'
;MSSKSPDSREPWCPVCEEHTDYHLENEDSAMYTCNECSSSAWKPTAPVPLTIVVLGIVFSLNALAFAALSGKISSGLTLENGFAAVVISGVSIILLRVVWNNWEHWRKFHRWKKTQLH
;
A
#
# COMPACT_ATOMS: atom_id res chain seq x y z
N MET A 1 -10.04 -28.05 10.19
CA MET A 1 -9.01 -27.53 9.27
C MET A 1 -9.64 -27.37 7.91
N SER A 2 -10.01 -26.14 7.56
CA SER A 2 -10.69 -25.84 6.30
C SER A 2 -9.70 -26.00 5.15
N SER A 3 -9.93 -26.98 4.29
CA SER A 3 -9.10 -27.34 3.13
C SER A 3 -9.26 -26.34 1.97
N LYS A 4 -9.18 -25.03 2.24
CA LYS A 4 -9.28 -24.02 1.19
C LYS A 4 -7.94 -23.89 0.47
N SER A 5 -7.97 -24.17 -0.83
CA SER A 5 -6.84 -23.94 -1.74
C SER A 5 -6.38 -22.48 -1.64
N PRO A 6 -5.07 -22.18 -1.73
CA PRO A 6 -4.54 -20.83 -1.62
C PRO A 6 -5.02 -19.92 -2.78
N ASP A 7 -6.04 -19.10 -2.50
CA ASP A 7 -6.66 -18.17 -3.45
C ASP A 7 -6.23 -16.73 -3.15
N SER A 8 -5.61 -16.07 -4.14
CA SER A 8 -5.22 -14.66 -4.04
C SER A 8 -6.40 -13.69 -4.19
N ARG A 9 -7.62 -14.21 -4.41
CA ARG A 9 -8.86 -13.41 -4.45
C ARG A 9 -9.43 -13.16 -3.07
N GLU A 10 -9.13 -14.01 -2.10
CA GLU A 10 -9.57 -13.87 -0.71
C GLU A 10 -8.52 -13.09 0.10
N PRO A 11 -8.92 -12.38 1.18
CA PRO A 11 -7.97 -11.85 2.14
C PRO A 11 -7.13 -12.98 2.73
N TRP A 12 -5.90 -12.65 3.10
CA TRP A 12 -4.98 -13.57 3.75
C TRP A 12 -4.31 -12.89 4.93
N CYS A 13 -4.16 -13.62 6.05
CA CYS A 13 -3.55 -13.12 7.26
C CYS A 13 -2.07 -13.56 7.35
N PRO A 14 -1.10 -12.64 7.36
CA PRO A 14 0.32 -12.97 7.36
C PRO A 14 0.84 -13.49 8.71
N VAL A 15 0.06 -13.38 9.78
CA VAL A 15 0.43 -13.85 11.13
C VAL A 15 -0.05 -15.28 11.38
N CYS A 16 -1.33 -15.55 11.16
CA CYS A 16 -1.90 -16.90 11.27
C CYS A 16 -1.51 -17.84 10.12
N GLU A 17 -1.04 -17.29 8.99
CA GLU A 17 -0.77 -18.08 7.78
C GLU A 17 -1.98 -18.92 7.32
N GLU A 18 -3.19 -18.41 7.52
CA GLU A 18 -4.42 -19.07 7.07
C GLU A 18 -5.37 -18.06 6.40
N HIS A 19 -6.24 -18.60 5.53
CA HIS A 19 -7.49 -17.95 5.14
C HIS A 19 -8.46 -18.09 6.32
N THR A 20 -8.28 -17.22 7.32
CA THR A 20 -9.11 -17.20 8.54
C THR A 20 -10.45 -16.53 8.26
N ASP A 21 -11.43 -16.72 9.15
CA ASP A 21 -12.62 -15.86 9.12
C ASP A 21 -12.19 -14.42 9.41
N TYR A 22 -12.68 -13.51 8.58
CA TYR A 22 -12.38 -12.10 8.64
C TYR A 22 -13.65 -11.32 9.00
N HIS A 23 -13.52 -10.29 9.82
CA HIS A 23 -14.55 -9.24 9.86
C HIS A 23 -14.04 -8.01 9.13
N LEU A 24 -14.95 -7.38 8.40
CA LEU A 24 -14.77 -6.02 7.93
C LEU A 24 -14.70 -5.10 9.15
N GLU A 25 -13.72 -4.23 9.19
CA GLU A 25 -13.65 -3.21 10.25
C GLU A 25 -14.81 -2.20 10.07
N ASN A 26 -15.24 -1.97 8.81
CA ASN A 26 -16.48 -1.28 8.41
C ASN A 26 -16.96 -1.78 7.03
N GLU A 27 -18.24 -1.59 6.65
CA GLU A 27 -18.77 -2.02 5.33
C GLU A 27 -17.96 -1.50 4.13
N ASP A 28 -17.32 -0.32 4.28
CA ASP A 28 -16.48 0.32 3.25
C ASP A 28 -14.96 0.09 3.45
N SER A 29 -14.52 -0.74 4.41
CA SER A 29 -13.10 -0.91 4.69
C SER A 29 -12.42 -1.85 3.69
N ALA A 30 -11.39 -1.35 3.00
CA ALA A 30 -10.51 -2.19 2.15
C ALA A 30 -9.59 -3.11 2.97
N MET A 31 -9.55 -2.94 4.30
CA MET A 31 -8.80 -3.76 5.24
C MET A 31 -9.74 -4.69 6.00
N TYR A 32 -9.27 -5.91 6.21
CA TYR A 32 -9.94 -6.94 6.99
C TYR A 32 -9.15 -7.17 8.27
N THR A 33 -9.83 -7.46 9.37
CA THR A 33 -9.17 -7.83 10.61
C THR A 33 -9.29 -9.34 10.80
N CYS A 34 -8.16 -9.99 11.06
CA CYS A 34 -8.13 -11.42 11.35
C CYS A 34 -8.82 -11.71 12.69
N ASN A 35 -9.82 -12.58 12.72
CA ASN A 35 -10.55 -12.91 13.95
C ASN A 35 -9.67 -13.60 15.02
N GLU A 36 -8.60 -14.27 14.62
CA GLU A 36 -7.77 -15.04 15.54
C GLU A 36 -6.68 -14.20 16.22
N CYS A 37 -5.97 -13.37 15.45
CA CYS A 37 -4.82 -12.61 15.95
C CYS A 37 -5.03 -11.09 15.93
N SER A 38 -6.20 -10.62 15.48
CA SER A 38 -6.52 -9.19 15.30
C SER A 38 -5.53 -8.44 14.40
N SER A 39 -4.69 -9.15 13.64
CA SER A 39 -3.77 -8.52 12.69
C SER A 39 -4.50 -8.13 11.41
N SER A 40 -3.93 -7.14 10.72
CA SER A 40 -4.42 -6.70 9.42
C SER A 40 -4.29 -7.82 8.39
N ALA A 41 -5.41 -8.18 7.79
CA ALA A 41 -5.53 -9.07 6.66
C ALA A 41 -6.04 -8.26 5.46
N TRP A 42 -5.49 -8.53 4.28
CA TRP A 42 -5.99 -7.92 3.06
C TRP A 42 -5.68 -8.80 1.87
N LYS A 43 -6.36 -8.53 0.77
CA LYS A 43 -6.17 -9.24 -0.48
C LYS A 43 -4.74 -9.06 -0.99
N PRO A 44 -4.00 -10.14 -1.25
CA PRO A 44 -2.70 -10.05 -1.89
C PRO A 44 -2.85 -9.37 -3.25
N THR A 45 -2.27 -8.18 -3.40
CA THR A 45 -2.34 -7.41 -4.65
C THR A 45 -1.02 -7.49 -5.38
N ALA A 46 -1.06 -7.78 -6.68
CA ALA A 46 0.13 -7.90 -7.50
C ALA A 46 0.98 -6.61 -7.38
N PRO A 47 2.27 -6.72 -7.00
CA PRO A 47 3.06 -5.57 -6.62
C PRO A 47 3.34 -4.65 -7.81
N VAL A 48 3.60 -5.22 -8.99
CA VAL A 48 4.00 -4.48 -10.20
C VAL A 48 2.97 -3.42 -10.62
N PRO A 49 1.68 -3.74 -10.85
CA PRO A 49 0.71 -2.73 -11.26
C PRO A 49 0.51 -1.64 -10.19
N LEU A 50 0.47 -2.01 -8.91
CA LEU A 50 0.36 -1.04 -7.82
C LEU A 50 1.58 -0.10 -7.78
N THR A 51 2.79 -0.64 -7.92
CA THR A 51 4.03 0.14 -7.97
C THR A 51 4.01 1.13 -9.13
N ILE A 52 3.59 0.72 -10.32
CA ILE A 52 3.52 1.62 -11.50
C ILE A 52 2.57 2.79 -11.24
N VAL A 53 1.37 2.52 -10.73
CA VAL A 53 0.37 3.56 -10.45
C VAL A 53 0.88 4.53 -9.40
N VAL A 54 1.42 4.02 -8.28
CA VAL A 54 1.92 4.87 -7.20
C VAL A 54 3.13 5.70 -7.63
N LEU A 55 4.08 5.12 -8.36
CA LEU A 55 5.22 5.86 -8.89
C LEU A 55 4.77 6.95 -9.87
N GLY A 56 3.76 6.67 -10.70
CA GLY A 56 3.15 7.68 -11.56
C GLY A 56 2.60 8.86 -10.76
N ILE A 57 1.82 8.60 -9.72
CA ILE A 57 1.27 9.65 -8.84
C ILE A 57 2.40 10.45 -8.16
N VAL A 58 3.36 9.76 -7.55
CA VAL A 58 4.51 10.41 -6.88
C VAL A 58 5.28 11.27 -7.87
N PHE A 59 5.58 10.75 -9.06
CA PHE A 59 6.30 11.51 -10.08
C PHE A 59 5.51 12.75 -10.53
N SER A 60 4.21 12.61 -10.82
CA SER A 60 3.35 13.72 -11.22
C SER A 60 3.23 14.81 -10.15
N LEU A 61 3.07 14.43 -8.87
CA LEU A 61 3.00 15.38 -7.77
C LEU A 61 4.31 16.16 -7.61
N ASN A 62 5.44 15.47 -7.69
CA ASN A 62 6.76 16.12 -7.57
C ASN A 62 7.07 16.98 -8.80
N ALA A 63 6.69 16.55 -10.01
CA ALA A 63 6.83 17.36 -11.22
C ALA A 63 6.00 18.65 -11.15
N LEU A 64 4.75 18.56 -10.67
CA LEU A 64 3.88 19.71 -10.46
C LEU A 64 4.48 20.68 -9.42
N ALA A 65 4.97 20.14 -8.30
CA ALA A 65 5.64 20.93 -7.26
C ALA A 65 6.86 21.66 -7.82
N PHE A 66 7.71 20.94 -8.56
CA PHE A 66 8.90 21.50 -9.18
C PHE A 66 8.57 22.59 -10.19
N ALA A 67 7.57 22.39 -11.05
CA ALA A 67 7.12 23.40 -12.01
C ALA A 67 6.61 24.67 -11.30
N ALA A 68 5.80 24.51 -10.25
CA ALA A 68 5.26 25.61 -9.46
C ALA A 68 6.36 26.39 -8.71
N LEU A 69 7.37 25.70 -8.18
CA LEU A 69 8.53 26.31 -7.55
C LEU A 69 9.42 27.03 -8.57
N SER A 70 9.72 26.38 -9.70
CA SER A 70 10.60 26.92 -10.74
C SER A 70 10.07 28.22 -11.33
N GLY A 71 8.76 28.35 -11.52
CA GLY A 71 8.13 29.60 -11.97
C GLY A 71 8.19 30.75 -10.94
N LYS A 72 8.43 30.44 -9.66
CA LYS A 72 8.45 31.41 -8.56
C LYS A 72 9.85 31.70 -7.98
N ILE A 73 10.88 30.92 -8.34
CA ILE A 73 12.27 31.18 -7.88
C ILE A 73 12.76 32.58 -8.31
N SER A 74 12.28 33.12 -9.43
CA SER A 74 12.59 34.49 -9.87
C SER A 74 11.94 35.60 -9.01
N SER A 75 10.92 35.26 -8.21
CA SER A 75 10.13 36.19 -7.37
C SER A 75 10.32 35.97 -5.86
N GLY A 76 11.17 35.02 -5.47
CA GLY A 76 11.47 34.68 -4.07
C GLY A 76 10.63 33.51 -3.55
N LEU A 77 11.23 32.68 -2.68
CA LEU A 77 10.56 31.54 -2.06
C LEU A 77 9.57 32.05 -0.99
N THR A 78 8.27 31.88 -1.22
CA THR A 78 7.25 32.18 -0.20
C THR A 78 7.08 31.01 0.77
N LEU A 79 6.75 31.32 2.03
CA LEU A 79 6.47 30.33 3.08
C LEU A 79 5.41 29.30 2.63
N GLU A 80 4.40 29.74 1.88
CA GLU A 80 3.34 28.90 1.32
C GLU A 80 3.87 27.84 0.34
N ASN A 81 4.78 28.21 -0.57
CA ASN A 81 5.35 27.25 -1.52
C ASN A 81 6.28 26.25 -0.81
N GLY A 82 7.02 26.70 0.20
CA GLY A 82 7.87 25.84 1.02
C GLY A 82 7.04 24.82 1.80
N PHE A 83 5.94 25.26 2.42
CA PHE A 83 5.00 24.36 3.12
C PHE A 83 4.37 23.34 2.17
N ALA A 84 3.92 23.78 0.99
CA ALA A 84 3.37 22.87 -0.03
C ALA A 84 4.38 21.78 -0.46
N ALA A 85 5.65 22.14 -0.64
CA ALA A 85 6.70 21.18 -0.99
C ALA A 85 6.92 20.12 0.11
N VAL A 86 6.87 20.53 1.39
CA VAL A 86 6.97 19.60 2.54
C VAL A 86 5.79 18.65 2.57
N VAL A 87 4.56 19.15 2.37
CA VAL A 87 3.35 18.32 2.34
C VAL A 87 3.42 17.29 1.20
N ILE A 88 3.80 17.71 -0.01
CA ILE A 88 3.94 16.82 -1.17
C ILE A 88 4.99 15.73 -0.92
N SER A 89 6.12 16.10 -0.29
CA SER A 89 7.16 15.15 0.11
C SER A 89 6.62 14.14 1.13
N GLY A 90 5.88 14.61 2.14
CA GLY A 90 5.25 13.75 3.14
C GLY A 90 4.26 12.76 2.55
N VAL A 91 3.37 13.23 1.66
CA VAL A 91 2.43 12.37 0.93
C VAL A 91 3.16 11.34 0.07
N SER A 92 4.23 11.75 -0.62
CA SER A 92 5.05 10.84 -1.44
C SER A 92 5.64 9.70 -0.60
N ILE A 93 6.16 10.00 0.59
CA ILE A 93 6.70 8.99 1.51
C ILE A 93 5.61 8.01 1.96
N ILE A 94 4.42 8.52 2.30
CA ILE A 94 3.27 7.67 2.71
C ILE A 94 2.88 6.71 1.58
N LEU A 95 2.75 7.21 0.34
CA LEU A 95 2.42 6.39 -0.82
C LEU A 95 3.47 5.31 -1.09
N LEU A 96 4.76 5.64 -0.99
CA LEU A 96 5.83 4.66 -1.13
C LEU A 96 5.78 3.58 -0.04
N ARG A 97 5.42 3.94 1.20
CA ARG A 97 5.20 2.97 2.28
C ARG A 97 4.05 2.01 1.97
N VAL A 98 2.97 2.48 1.35
CA VAL A 98 1.85 1.60 0.93
C VAL A 98 2.34 0.54 -0.06
N VAL A 99 3.15 0.94 -1.05
CA VAL A 99 3.75 0.00 -2.01
C VAL A 99 4.65 -1.01 -1.31
N TRP A 100 5.50 -0.54 -0.40
CA TRP A 100 6.41 -1.40 0.36
C TRP A 100 5.65 -2.46 1.17
N ASN A 101 4.64 -2.04 1.92
CA ASN A 101 3.82 -2.95 2.73
C ASN A 101 3.08 -3.97 1.85
N ASN A 102 2.57 -3.56 0.69
CA ASN A 102 1.96 -4.50 -0.25
C ASN A 102 2.98 -5.51 -0.81
N TRP A 103 4.20 -5.07 -1.10
CA TRP A 103 5.29 -5.95 -1.54
C TRP A 103 5.66 -6.99 -0.48
N GLU A 104 5.76 -6.59 0.78
CA GLU A 104 6.01 -7.52 1.89
C GLU A 104 4.89 -8.53 2.03
N HIS A 105 3.64 -8.08 2.01
CA HIS A 105 2.47 -8.93 2.11
C HIS A 105 2.39 -9.94 0.96
N TRP A 106 2.58 -9.49 -0.28
CA TRP A 106 2.60 -10.35 -1.47
C TRP A 106 3.68 -11.43 -1.38
N ARG A 107 4.90 -11.06 -0.93
CA ARG A 107 6.01 -12.02 -0.75
C ARG A 107 5.71 -13.05 0.33
N LYS A 108 5.10 -12.64 1.44
CA LYS A 108 4.69 -13.56 2.51
C LYS A 108 3.61 -14.53 2.01
N PHE A 109 2.57 -14.02 1.34
CA PHE A 109 1.52 -14.86 0.75
C PHE A 109 2.08 -15.89 -0.23
N HIS A 110 2.98 -15.48 -1.14
CA HIS A 110 3.57 -16.42 -2.11
C HIS A 110 4.47 -17.48 -1.47
N ARG A 111 5.16 -17.17 -0.37
CA ARG A 111 5.94 -18.16 0.37
C ARG A 111 5.03 -19.20 1.01
N TRP A 112 3.99 -18.75 1.72
CA TRP A 112 2.97 -19.62 2.29
C TRP A 112 2.26 -20.46 1.23
N LYS A 113 1.84 -19.85 0.11
CA LYS A 113 1.20 -20.58 -0.99
C LYS A 113 2.07 -21.72 -1.53
N LYS A 114 3.39 -21.57 -1.55
CA LYS A 114 4.32 -22.64 -1.95
C LYS A 114 4.36 -23.78 -0.94
N THR A 115 4.24 -23.51 0.36
CA THR A 115 4.25 -24.57 1.39
C THR A 115 2.96 -25.39 1.40
N GLN A 116 1.83 -24.81 0.96
CA GLN A 116 0.55 -25.51 0.85
C GLN A 116 0.41 -26.40 -0.40
N LEU A 117 1.35 -26.32 -1.34
CA LEU A 117 1.34 -27.12 -2.59
C LEU A 117 2.22 -28.38 -2.51
N HIS A 118 2.87 -28.61 -1.36
CA HIS A 118 3.70 -29.77 -1.05
C HIS A 118 3.08 -30.58 0.08
#